data_AF-M1WEY0-F1
#
_entry.id   AF-M1WEY0-F1
#
_cell.length_a   1.000
_cell.length_b   1.000
_cell.length_c   1.000
_cell.angle_alpha   90.00
_cell.angle_beta   90.00
_cell.angle_gamma   90.00
#
_symmetry.space_group_name_H-M   'P 1'
#
loop_
_entity.id
_entity.type
_entity.pdbx_description
1 polymer ?
#
loop_
_entity_poly.entity_id
_entity_poly.type
_entity_poly.pdbx_seq_one_letter_code
_entity_poly.pdbx_strand_id
1 'polypeptide(L)'
;MPPSRASKKPELTMADLIESGRHSYAAKRYRQASRFFSKALDFQATTFEALGELRDAMEYAEWMVEFAPQLPDGYLRMGRIARLQWKYHFAWKIYAAGVEAHKETAAGSSAKLQKLYDAHKLFHRFSLKQDPFCLPAELVAHIFSYLDLKEIIGCFRVCKQWERTLTSPLHGQLWRNMIFEDLLFVKWMPDLDLLRKMLLWAGDGGARKIVIPTYVKITQPALTLLLKASPRLEHLDIHMLRGELTLPSHEKIWDRLRNVSITGCFRDTPADLLGGFPHTFLQNAASTLEHLTLLSIPQAWCNSAPSIPLLPKLKSLRMRDWKDQETLFPIVCAPFL
;
A
#
# COMPACT_ATOMS: atom_id res chain seq x y z
N MET A 1 46.82 8.36 -50.58
CA MET A 1 47.28 7.52 -49.46
C MET A 1 46.08 6.81 -48.86
N PRO A 2 45.95 5.48 -48.92
CA PRO A 2 44.92 4.78 -48.19
C PRO A 2 45.34 4.59 -46.71
N PRO A 3 44.41 4.59 -45.76
CA PRO A 3 44.70 4.48 -44.34
C PRO A 3 45.09 3.05 -43.95
N SER A 4 46.11 2.97 -43.11
CA SER A 4 46.68 1.77 -42.50
C SER A 4 45.60 0.90 -41.83
N ARG A 5 45.49 -0.36 -42.27
CA ARG A 5 44.75 -1.42 -41.58
C ARG A 5 45.43 -1.69 -40.23
N ALA A 6 44.86 -1.20 -39.15
CA ALA A 6 45.18 -1.67 -37.81
C ALA A 6 44.89 -3.18 -37.73
N SER A 7 45.96 -3.98 -37.60
CA SER A 7 45.90 -5.41 -37.33
C SER A 7 45.10 -5.64 -36.05
N LYS A 8 43.88 -6.17 -36.17
CA LYS A 8 43.16 -6.77 -35.04
C LYS A 8 43.99 -7.97 -34.59
N LYS A 9 44.46 -7.94 -33.32
CA LYS A 9 45.07 -9.12 -32.70
C LYS A 9 44.12 -10.31 -32.88
N PRO A 10 44.60 -11.49 -33.31
CA PRO A 10 43.74 -12.65 -33.46
C PRO A 10 43.09 -12.96 -32.11
N GLU A 11 41.76 -13.09 -32.10
CA GLU A 11 41.05 -13.57 -30.92
C GLU A 11 41.50 -15.00 -30.64
N LEU A 12 42.02 -15.24 -29.44
CA LEU A 12 42.46 -16.57 -28.99
C LEU A 12 41.27 -17.52 -29.01
N THR A 13 41.43 -18.67 -29.65
CA THR A 13 40.42 -19.74 -29.64
C THR A 13 40.39 -20.43 -28.28
N MET A 14 39.34 -21.22 -28.01
CA MET A 14 39.27 -22.01 -26.78
C MET A 14 40.46 -22.98 -26.64
N ALA A 15 40.90 -23.59 -27.75
CA ALA A 15 42.06 -24.47 -27.75
C ALA A 15 43.33 -23.71 -27.31
N ASP A 16 43.54 -22.50 -27.84
CA ASP A 16 44.69 -21.66 -27.50
C ASP A 16 44.67 -21.27 -26.00
N LEU A 17 43.48 -21.02 -25.44
CA LEU A 17 43.32 -20.70 -24.01
C LEU A 17 43.67 -21.89 -23.11
N ILE A 18 43.22 -23.10 -23.48
CA ILE A 18 43.54 -24.32 -22.72
C ILE A 18 45.04 -24.61 -22.79
N GLU A 19 45.65 -24.51 -23.98
CA GLU A 19 47.07 -24.74 -24.16
C GLU A 19 47.91 -23.72 -23.38
N SER A 20 47.55 -22.43 -23.47
CA SER A 20 48.18 -21.35 -22.69
C SER A 20 48.03 -21.55 -21.18
N GLY A 21 46.89 -22.06 -20.74
CA GLY A 21 46.61 -22.43 -19.34
C GLY A 21 47.50 -23.57 -18.86
N ARG A 22 47.60 -24.66 -19.65
CA ARG A 22 48.47 -25.82 -19.37
C ARG A 22 49.94 -25.42 -19.30
N HIS A 23 50.40 -24.61 -20.26
CA HIS A 23 51.77 -24.11 -20.27
C HIS A 23 52.08 -23.25 -19.03
N SER A 24 51.16 -22.34 -18.67
CA SER A 24 51.30 -21.51 -17.47
C SER A 24 51.30 -22.35 -16.18
N TYR A 25 50.50 -23.42 -16.13
CA TYR A 25 50.45 -24.35 -15.01
C TYR A 25 51.76 -25.14 -14.87
N ALA A 26 52.28 -25.68 -15.97
CA ALA A 26 53.57 -26.37 -16.01
C ALA A 26 54.73 -25.45 -15.56
N ALA A 27 54.66 -24.16 -15.93
CA ALA A 27 55.59 -23.12 -15.49
C ALA A 27 55.36 -22.64 -14.03
N LYS A 28 54.46 -23.29 -13.26
CA LYS A 28 54.08 -22.94 -11.89
C LYS A 28 53.52 -21.51 -11.73
N ARG A 29 53.04 -20.89 -12.81
CA ARG A 29 52.41 -19.56 -12.82
C ARG A 29 50.90 -19.69 -12.57
N TYR A 30 50.52 -20.16 -11.39
CA TYR A 30 49.14 -20.57 -11.09
C TYR A 30 48.10 -19.44 -11.25
N ARG A 31 48.43 -18.20 -10.86
CA ARG A 31 47.53 -17.05 -11.06
C ARG A 31 47.24 -16.79 -12.55
N GLN A 32 48.22 -17.00 -13.42
CA GLN A 32 48.08 -16.79 -14.84
C GLN A 32 47.35 -17.96 -15.50
N ALA A 33 47.65 -19.20 -15.10
CA ALA A 33 46.91 -20.38 -15.50
C ALA A 33 45.42 -20.27 -15.14
N SER A 34 45.10 -19.83 -13.92
CA SER A 34 43.72 -19.65 -13.46
C SER A 34 42.93 -18.68 -14.35
N ARG A 35 43.54 -17.57 -14.77
CA ARG A 35 42.92 -16.60 -15.71
C ARG A 35 42.64 -17.20 -17.08
N PHE A 36 43.51 -18.06 -17.60
CA PHE A 36 43.30 -18.71 -18.90
C PHE A 36 42.17 -19.74 -18.84
N PHE A 37 42.15 -20.59 -17.82
CA PHE A 37 41.07 -21.56 -17.63
C PHE A 37 39.72 -20.90 -17.36
N SER A 38 39.67 -19.84 -16.54
CA SER A 38 38.44 -19.07 -16.31
C SER A 38 37.89 -18.47 -17.61
N LYS A 39 38.75 -17.98 -18.51
CA LYS A 39 38.31 -17.52 -19.85
C LYS A 39 37.77 -18.65 -20.72
N ALA A 40 38.41 -19.82 -20.69
CA ALA A 40 37.93 -20.97 -21.46
C ALA A 40 36.52 -21.42 -20.99
N LEU A 41 36.28 -21.41 -19.67
CA LEU A 41 34.96 -21.65 -19.10
C LEU A 41 33.94 -20.59 -19.51
N ASP A 42 34.33 -19.30 -19.55
CA ASP A 42 33.45 -18.22 -20.00
C ASP A 42 33.03 -18.37 -21.48
N PHE A 43 33.95 -18.85 -22.33
CA PHE A 43 33.66 -19.19 -23.72
C PHE A 43 32.62 -20.31 -23.83
N GLN A 44 32.76 -21.38 -23.04
CA GLN A 44 31.79 -22.48 -22.97
C GLN A 44 30.42 -21.99 -22.50
N ALA A 45 30.37 -21.28 -21.36
CA ALA A 45 29.13 -20.71 -20.83
C ALA A 45 28.42 -19.81 -21.86
N THR A 46 29.18 -18.98 -22.59
CA THR A 46 28.62 -18.10 -23.63
C THR A 46 28.07 -18.89 -24.83
N THR A 47 28.69 -20.02 -25.16
CA THR A 47 28.24 -20.88 -26.25
C THR A 47 26.92 -21.54 -25.91
N PHE A 48 26.82 -22.17 -24.73
CA PHE A 48 25.57 -22.75 -24.24
C PHE A 48 24.48 -21.70 -24.02
N GLU A 49 24.84 -20.50 -23.54
CA GLU A 49 23.91 -19.36 -23.47
C GLU A 49 23.33 -19.01 -24.85
N ALA A 50 24.18 -18.96 -25.90
CA ALA A 50 23.74 -18.66 -27.26
C ALA A 50 22.88 -19.79 -27.88
N LEU A 51 23.09 -21.02 -27.45
CA LEU A 51 22.25 -22.18 -27.83
C LEU A 51 20.91 -22.23 -27.09
N GLY A 52 20.71 -21.37 -26.07
CA GLY A 52 19.52 -21.37 -25.22
C GLY A 52 19.54 -22.44 -24.12
N GLU A 53 20.63 -23.18 -24.00
CA GLU A 53 20.86 -24.23 -23.00
C GLU A 53 21.31 -23.59 -21.67
N LEU A 54 20.38 -22.87 -21.02
CA LEU A 54 20.67 -22.06 -19.84
C LEU A 54 21.06 -22.88 -18.60
N ARG A 55 20.78 -24.19 -18.56
CA ARG A 55 21.19 -25.08 -17.46
C ARG A 55 22.68 -25.39 -17.55
N ASP A 56 23.11 -25.86 -18.71
CA ASP A 56 24.51 -26.19 -18.99
C ASP A 56 25.38 -24.93 -18.89
N ALA A 57 24.91 -23.80 -19.41
CA ALA A 57 25.58 -22.51 -19.23
C ALA A 57 25.76 -22.13 -17.74
N MET A 58 24.78 -22.46 -16.88
CA MET A 58 24.87 -22.19 -15.44
C MET A 58 25.95 -23.05 -14.77
N GLU A 59 26.05 -24.34 -15.12
CA GLU A 59 27.08 -25.24 -14.56
C GLU A 59 28.50 -24.72 -14.87
N TYR A 60 28.75 -24.27 -16.10
CA TYR A 60 30.04 -23.64 -16.43
C TYR A 60 30.29 -22.35 -15.64
N ALA A 61 29.26 -21.55 -15.39
CA ALA A 61 29.38 -20.33 -14.59
C ALA A 61 29.62 -20.64 -13.09
N GLU A 62 29.04 -21.71 -12.57
CA GLU A 62 29.30 -22.23 -11.22
C GLU A 62 30.75 -22.66 -11.08
N TRP A 63 31.26 -23.45 -12.03
CA TRP A 63 32.67 -23.85 -12.06
C TRP A 63 33.62 -22.66 -12.14
N MET A 64 33.26 -21.56 -12.81
CA MET A 64 34.08 -20.34 -12.81
C MET A 64 34.22 -19.75 -11.41
N VAL A 65 33.14 -19.75 -10.61
CA VAL A 65 33.15 -19.24 -9.23
C VAL A 65 33.91 -20.18 -8.30
N GLU A 66 33.73 -21.50 -8.44
CA GLU A 66 34.44 -22.50 -7.64
C GLU A 66 35.95 -22.49 -7.93
N PHE A 67 36.33 -22.39 -9.20
CA PHE A 67 37.71 -22.46 -9.64
C PHE A 67 38.49 -21.15 -9.42
N ALA A 68 37.80 -19.99 -9.48
CA ALA A 68 38.42 -18.68 -9.33
C ALA A 68 37.50 -17.69 -8.58
N PRO A 69 37.22 -17.91 -7.29
CA PRO A 69 36.31 -17.06 -6.50
C PRO A 69 36.79 -15.62 -6.36
N GLN A 70 38.10 -15.37 -6.49
CA GLN A 70 38.70 -14.03 -6.50
C GLN A 70 38.56 -13.28 -7.84
N LEU A 71 37.88 -13.84 -8.84
CA LEU A 71 37.65 -13.18 -10.12
C LEU A 71 36.17 -12.80 -10.26
N PRO A 72 35.85 -11.59 -10.75
CA PRO A 72 34.46 -11.12 -10.85
C PRO A 72 33.71 -11.79 -12.02
N ASP A 73 34.45 -12.40 -12.95
CA ASP A 73 33.94 -13.01 -14.18
C ASP A 73 32.87 -14.07 -13.92
N GLY A 74 33.11 -14.99 -12.97
CA GLY A 74 32.15 -16.05 -12.62
C GLY A 74 30.84 -15.48 -12.08
N TYR A 75 30.91 -14.56 -11.13
CA TYR A 75 29.72 -13.91 -10.55
C TYR A 75 28.92 -13.12 -11.59
N LEU A 76 29.61 -12.39 -12.49
CA LEU A 76 28.94 -11.66 -13.57
C LEU A 76 28.22 -12.60 -14.54
N ARG A 77 28.86 -13.73 -14.91
CA ARG A 77 28.28 -14.72 -15.81
C ARG A 77 27.08 -15.40 -15.18
N MET A 78 27.25 -15.89 -13.96
CA MET A 78 26.21 -16.59 -13.21
C MET A 78 25.00 -15.67 -12.93
N GLY A 79 25.25 -14.43 -12.52
CA GLY A 79 24.20 -13.43 -12.32
C GLY A 79 23.48 -13.06 -13.62
N ARG A 80 24.15 -13.07 -14.77
CA ARG A 80 23.54 -12.85 -16.10
C ARG A 80 22.62 -14.01 -16.49
N ILE A 81 23.10 -15.25 -16.38
CA ILE A 81 22.30 -16.44 -16.70
C ILE A 81 21.09 -16.55 -15.77
N ALA A 82 21.25 -16.26 -14.47
CA ALA A 82 20.14 -16.20 -13.52
C ALA A 82 19.04 -15.19 -13.92
N ARG A 83 19.42 -14.05 -14.50
CA ARG A 83 18.45 -13.07 -15.03
C ARG A 83 17.71 -13.63 -16.26
N LEU A 84 18.41 -14.30 -17.16
CA LEU A 84 17.78 -14.95 -18.33
C LEU A 84 16.79 -16.05 -17.91
N GLN A 85 17.06 -16.72 -16.80
CA GLN A 85 16.15 -17.68 -16.17
C GLN A 85 15.04 -17.04 -15.32
N TRP A 86 14.89 -15.71 -15.32
CA TRP A 86 13.91 -14.97 -14.48
C TRP A 86 14.10 -15.14 -12.96
N LYS A 87 15.26 -15.64 -12.51
CA LYS A 87 15.60 -15.83 -11.09
C LYS A 87 16.28 -14.59 -10.51
N TYR A 88 15.57 -13.46 -10.48
CA TYR A 88 16.13 -12.15 -10.12
C TYR A 88 16.70 -12.06 -8.70
N HIS A 89 16.04 -12.69 -7.71
CA HIS A 89 16.53 -12.70 -6.33
C HIS A 89 17.84 -13.49 -6.20
N PHE A 90 17.96 -14.61 -6.92
CA PHE A 90 19.19 -15.38 -6.98
C PHE A 90 20.32 -14.57 -7.65
N ALA A 91 20.03 -13.92 -8.79
CA ALA A 91 20.99 -13.04 -9.45
C ALA A 91 21.51 -11.94 -8.51
N TRP A 92 20.63 -11.32 -7.72
CA TRP A 92 21.03 -10.32 -6.71
C TRP A 92 22.00 -10.90 -5.67
N LYS A 93 21.70 -12.09 -5.12
CA LYS A 93 22.59 -12.79 -4.15
C LYS A 93 23.96 -13.09 -4.75
N ILE A 94 24.01 -13.53 -6.00
CA ILE A 94 25.29 -13.80 -6.70
C ILE A 94 26.10 -12.51 -6.87
N TYR A 95 25.48 -11.41 -7.29
CA TYR A 95 26.19 -10.12 -7.36
C TYR A 95 26.63 -9.64 -5.98
N ALA A 96 25.83 -9.82 -4.93
CA ALA A 96 26.24 -9.48 -3.57
C ALA A 96 27.48 -10.29 -3.13
N ALA A 97 27.46 -11.61 -3.34
CA ALA A 97 28.60 -12.48 -3.03
C ALA A 97 29.87 -12.08 -3.81
N GLY A 98 29.71 -11.69 -5.08
CA GLY A 98 30.82 -11.18 -5.88
C GLY A 98 31.37 -9.85 -5.36
N VAL A 99 30.54 -8.95 -4.82
CA VAL A 99 31.02 -7.71 -4.17
C VAL A 99 31.83 -8.06 -2.92
N GLU A 100 31.30 -8.93 -2.06
CA GLU A 100 31.97 -9.34 -0.81
C GLU A 100 33.34 -9.98 -1.08
N ALA A 101 33.41 -10.92 -2.04
CA ALA A 101 34.64 -11.62 -2.41
C ALA A 101 35.78 -10.69 -2.90
N HIS A 102 35.46 -9.45 -3.30
CA HIS A 102 36.41 -8.49 -3.84
C HIS A 102 36.63 -7.25 -2.96
N LYS A 103 36.04 -7.20 -1.75
CA LYS A 103 36.23 -6.08 -0.81
C LYS A 103 37.69 -5.88 -0.39
N GLU A 104 38.45 -6.96 -0.24
CA GLU A 104 39.85 -6.93 0.24
C GLU A 104 40.88 -6.77 -0.88
N THR A 105 40.50 -7.01 -2.14
CA THR A 105 41.41 -6.93 -3.30
C THR A 105 41.51 -5.52 -3.88
N ALA A 106 41.17 -4.50 -3.09
CA ALA A 106 40.92 -3.11 -3.46
C ALA A 106 42.16 -2.28 -3.88
N ALA A 107 43.10 -2.88 -4.62
CA ALA A 107 44.24 -2.17 -5.21
C ALA A 107 44.01 -1.78 -6.69
N GLY A 108 42.80 -1.93 -7.23
CA GLY A 108 42.48 -1.40 -8.56
C GLY A 108 41.05 -1.71 -8.98
N SER A 109 40.21 -0.67 -9.10
CA SER A 109 38.85 -0.77 -9.63
C SER A 109 38.87 -1.21 -11.09
N SER A 110 38.81 -2.52 -11.33
CA SER A 110 38.65 -3.05 -12.69
C SER A 110 37.25 -2.70 -13.21
N ALA A 111 37.11 -2.42 -14.51
CA ALA A 111 35.82 -2.13 -15.14
C ALA A 111 34.77 -3.24 -14.90
N LYS A 112 35.21 -4.48 -14.64
CA LYS A 112 34.33 -5.61 -14.30
C LYS A 112 33.80 -5.53 -12.88
N LEU A 113 34.59 -5.06 -11.92
CA LEU A 113 34.11 -4.81 -10.56
C LEU A 113 33.04 -3.72 -10.54
N GLN A 114 33.23 -2.65 -11.30
CA GLN A 114 32.20 -1.60 -11.41
C GLN A 114 30.89 -2.16 -11.98
N LYS A 115 30.95 -2.99 -13.03
CA LYS A 115 29.76 -3.68 -13.57
C LYS A 115 29.05 -4.54 -12.52
N LEU A 116 29.81 -5.16 -11.62
CA LEU A 116 29.28 -6.00 -10.56
C LEU A 116 28.56 -5.17 -9.50
N TYR A 117 29.13 -4.03 -9.10
CA TYR A 117 28.47 -3.02 -8.24
C TYR A 117 27.20 -2.46 -8.88
N ASP A 118 27.27 -2.07 -10.16
CA ASP A 118 26.13 -1.51 -10.89
C ASP A 118 25.00 -2.54 -11.00
N ALA A 119 25.33 -3.80 -11.31
CA ALA A 119 24.37 -4.90 -11.33
C ALA A 119 23.76 -5.14 -9.95
N HIS A 120 24.56 -5.21 -8.89
CA HIS A 120 24.07 -5.37 -7.53
C HIS A 120 23.08 -4.26 -7.14
N LYS A 121 23.39 -3.00 -7.45
CA LYS A 121 22.52 -1.84 -7.19
C LYS A 121 21.21 -1.91 -7.98
N LEU A 122 21.26 -2.26 -9.26
CA LEU A 122 20.05 -2.40 -10.10
C LEU A 122 19.13 -3.49 -9.56
N PHE A 123 19.69 -4.61 -9.10
CA PHE A 123 18.89 -5.74 -8.65
C PHE A 123 18.45 -5.65 -7.17
N HIS A 124 18.91 -4.65 -6.42
CA HIS A 124 18.43 -4.34 -5.08
C HIS A 124 16.91 -4.12 -5.05
N ARG A 125 16.29 -3.58 -6.12
CA ARG A 125 14.82 -3.44 -6.18
C ARG A 125 14.09 -4.78 -6.10
N PHE A 126 14.71 -5.88 -6.51
CA PHE A 126 14.10 -7.22 -6.46
C PHE A 126 14.33 -7.93 -5.13
N SER A 127 15.24 -7.46 -4.27
CA SER A 127 15.30 -7.89 -2.87
C SER A 127 14.20 -7.24 -2.02
N LEU A 128 13.65 -6.10 -2.47
CA LEU A 128 12.55 -5.40 -1.81
C LEU A 128 11.18 -6.12 -1.94
N LYS A 129 11.10 -7.29 -2.59
CA LYS A 129 9.92 -8.17 -2.50
C LYS A 129 9.91 -8.91 -1.16
N GLN A 130 9.91 -8.15 -0.07
CA GLN A 130 9.84 -8.67 1.28
C GLN A 130 8.40 -8.55 1.77
N ASP A 131 7.95 -9.53 2.55
CA ASP A 131 6.64 -9.48 3.18
C ASP A 131 6.58 -8.22 4.08
N PRO A 132 5.59 -7.31 3.93
CA PRO A 132 5.46 -6.14 4.78
C PRO A 132 5.41 -6.51 6.27
N PHE A 133 4.93 -7.70 6.63
CA PHE A 133 4.89 -8.16 8.02
C PHE A 133 6.26 -8.52 8.61
N CYS A 134 7.35 -8.44 7.84
CA CYS A 134 8.71 -8.41 8.39
C CYS A 134 9.06 -7.07 9.05
N LEU A 135 8.26 -6.03 8.83
CA LEU A 135 8.42 -4.71 9.45
C LEU A 135 7.73 -4.65 10.82
N PRO A 136 8.14 -3.73 11.70
CA PRO A 136 7.40 -3.41 12.92
C PRO A 136 5.92 -3.12 12.66
N ALA A 137 5.05 -3.50 13.59
CA ALA A 137 3.60 -3.41 13.45
C ALA A 137 3.11 -1.99 13.14
N GLU A 138 3.83 -0.96 13.61
CA GLU A 138 3.53 0.43 13.36
C GLU A 138 3.72 0.80 11.89
N LEU A 139 4.80 0.32 11.27
CA LEU A 139 5.08 0.56 9.85
C LEU A 139 4.10 -0.20 8.97
N VAL A 140 3.76 -1.44 9.35
CA VAL A 140 2.71 -2.21 8.69
C VAL A 140 1.40 -1.43 8.73
N ALA A 141 0.95 -1.02 9.93
CA ALA A 141 -0.29 -0.25 10.04
C ALA A 141 -0.23 1.06 9.25
N HIS A 142 0.92 1.73 9.20
CA HIS A 142 1.08 2.93 8.39
C HIS A 142 0.95 2.65 6.88
N ILE A 143 1.58 1.59 6.36
CA ILE A 143 1.48 1.18 4.95
C ILE A 143 0.02 0.88 4.61
N PHE A 144 -0.64 0.05 5.41
CA PHE A 144 -2.04 -0.33 5.18
C PHE A 144 -3.02 0.82 5.45
N SER A 145 -2.63 1.90 6.13
CA SER A 145 -3.48 3.09 6.31
C SER A 145 -3.66 3.91 5.03
N TYR A 146 -2.84 3.69 4.00
CA TYR A 146 -3.02 4.28 2.68
C TYR A 146 -3.99 3.50 1.78
N LEU A 147 -4.43 2.32 2.21
CA LEU A 147 -5.37 1.49 1.48
C LEU A 147 -6.79 1.72 1.98
N ASP A 148 -7.76 1.61 1.08
CA ASP A 148 -9.17 1.64 1.46
C ASP A 148 -9.61 0.32 2.12
N LEU A 149 -10.81 0.29 2.70
CA LEU A 149 -11.33 -0.91 3.37
C LEU A 149 -11.44 -2.12 2.41
N LYS A 150 -11.76 -1.89 1.14
CA LYS A 150 -11.97 -2.93 0.14
C LYS A 150 -10.64 -3.54 -0.30
N GLU A 151 -9.61 -2.74 -0.46
CA GLU A 151 -8.23 -3.10 -0.73
C GLU A 151 -7.66 -3.90 0.43
N ILE A 152 -7.85 -3.46 1.67
CA ILE A 152 -7.44 -4.20 2.87
C ILE A 152 -8.12 -5.58 2.91
N ILE A 153 -9.42 -5.67 2.62
CA ILE A 153 -10.12 -6.96 2.52
C ILE A 153 -9.58 -7.80 1.36
N GLY A 154 -9.21 -7.17 0.24
CA GLY A 154 -8.52 -7.82 -0.87
C GLY A 154 -7.21 -8.49 -0.44
N CYS A 155 -6.46 -7.83 0.44
CA CYS A 155 -5.20 -8.34 1.00
C CYS A 155 -5.37 -9.64 1.81
N PHE A 156 -6.57 -9.95 2.34
CA PHE A 156 -6.82 -11.22 3.03
C PHE A 156 -6.63 -12.43 2.10
N ARG A 157 -6.81 -12.24 0.79
CA ARG A 157 -6.69 -13.31 -0.22
C ARG A 157 -5.24 -13.63 -0.58
N VAL A 158 -4.27 -12.85 -0.11
CA VAL A 158 -2.84 -13.09 -0.36
C VAL A 158 -2.39 -14.37 0.35
N CYS A 159 -2.60 -14.45 1.66
CA CYS A 159 -2.40 -15.66 2.45
C CYS A 159 -3.08 -15.58 3.82
N LYS A 160 -3.21 -16.72 4.51
CA LYS A 160 -3.81 -16.79 5.86
C LYS A 160 -3.08 -15.95 6.91
N GLN A 161 -1.78 -15.75 6.74
CA GLN A 161 -0.99 -14.94 7.66
C GLN A 161 -1.36 -13.46 7.56
N TRP A 162 -1.59 -12.97 6.33
CA TRP A 162 -2.01 -11.59 6.08
C TRP A 162 -3.39 -11.32 6.70
N GLU A 163 -4.36 -12.21 6.45
CA GLU A 163 -5.70 -12.13 7.05
C GLU A 163 -5.61 -12.08 8.58
N ARG A 164 -4.94 -13.04 9.21
CA ARG A 164 -4.79 -13.10 10.68
C ARG A 164 -4.13 -11.86 11.25
N THR A 165 -3.10 -11.35 10.58
CA THR A 165 -2.35 -10.19 11.08
C THR A 165 -3.20 -8.91 10.96
N LEU A 166 -3.81 -8.65 9.81
CA LEU A 166 -4.62 -7.45 9.58
C LEU A 166 -5.91 -7.42 10.41
N THR A 167 -6.45 -8.57 10.77
CA THR A 167 -7.64 -8.70 11.65
C THR A 167 -7.28 -8.75 13.14
N SER A 168 -5.99 -8.80 13.48
CA SER A 168 -5.56 -8.88 14.89
C SER A 168 -5.81 -7.56 15.63
N PRO A 169 -5.96 -7.61 16.97
CA PRO A 169 -6.14 -6.40 17.78
C PRO A 169 -5.02 -5.36 17.62
N LEU A 170 -3.80 -5.80 17.28
CA LEU A 170 -2.66 -4.90 17.02
C LEU A 170 -2.92 -3.94 15.86
N HIS A 171 -3.66 -4.39 14.85
CA HIS A 171 -4.00 -3.59 13.67
C HIS A 171 -5.44 -3.07 13.70
N GLY A 172 -6.11 -3.15 14.86
CA GLY A 172 -7.51 -2.71 15.01
C GLY A 172 -7.75 -1.25 14.63
N GLN A 173 -6.73 -0.39 14.70
CA GLN A 173 -6.81 1.00 14.26
C GLN A 173 -7.18 1.17 12.78
N LEU A 174 -6.82 0.23 11.92
CA LEU A 174 -7.19 0.25 10.49
C LEU A 174 -8.72 0.18 10.33
N TRP A 175 -9.39 -0.54 11.22
CA TRP A 175 -10.83 -0.77 11.18
C TRP A 175 -11.63 0.28 11.96
N ARG A 176 -10.96 1.16 12.71
CA ARG A 176 -11.63 2.26 13.43
C ARG A 176 -12.05 3.40 12.51
N ASN A 177 -11.42 3.51 11.34
CA ASN A 177 -11.75 4.50 10.32
C ASN A 177 -12.51 3.82 9.18
N MET A 178 -13.83 3.72 9.31
CA MET A 178 -14.69 3.12 8.30
C MET A 178 -15.11 4.17 7.28
N ILE A 179 -14.24 4.40 6.30
CA ILE A 179 -14.50 5.28 5.17
C ILE A 179 -14.90 4.39 3.99
N PHE A 180 -16.17 4.46 3.60
CA PHE A 180 -16.65 3.77 2.41
C PHE A 180 -16.36 4.65 1.19
N GLU A 181 -15.83 4.06 0.12
CA GLU A 181 -15.47 4.82 -1.07
C GLU A 181 -16.64 5.03 -2.03
N ASP A 182 -16.63 6.21 -2.66
CA ASP A 182 -17.59 6.62 -3.67
C ASP A 182 -16.97 6.54 -5.07
N LEU A 183 -16.81 5.33 -5.58
CA LEU A 183 -16.43 5.15 -6.97
C LEU A 183 -17.71 5.11 -7.80
N LEU A 184 -17.88 6.10 -8.67
CA LEU A 184 -19.06 6.37 -9.51
C LEU A 184 -19.63 5.15 -10.27
N PHE A 185 -18.89 4.05 -10.36
CA PHE A 185 -19.26 2.82 -11.06
C PHE A 185 -19.25 1.54 -10.20
N VAL A 186 -18.77 1.60 -8.95
CA VAL A 186 -18.73 0.44 -8.05
C VAL A 186 -19.20 0.86 -6.66
N LYS A 187 -20.50 0.73 -6.44
CA LYS A 187 -21.11 0.88 -5.11
C LYS A 187 -20.71 -0.33 -4.28
N TRP A 188 -19.75 -0.18 -3.40
CA TRP A 188 -19.35 -1.24 -2.49
C TRP A 188 -19.86 -0.91 -1.09
N MET A 189 -20.78 -1.76 -0.60
CA MET A 189 -21.18 -1.80 0.80
C MET A 189 -21.00 -3.24 1.28
N PRO A 190 -20.27 -3.48 2.38
CA PRO A 190 -20.21 -4.80 2.98
C PRO A 190 -21.60 -5.29 3.41
N ASP A 191 -21.82 -6.60 3.34
CA ASP A 191 -22.99 -7.20 3.99
C ASP A 191 -22.91 -7.05 5.52
N LEU A 192 -24.03 -7.34 6.20
CA LEU A 192 -24.14 -7.18 7.64
C LEU A 192 -23.13 -8.04 8.43
N ASP A 193 -22.80 -9.23 7.93
CA ASP A 193 -21.89 -10.15 8.61
C ASP A 193 -20.45 -9.66 8.55
N LEU A 194 -20.04 -9.14 7.39
CA LEU A 194 -18.75 -8.50 7.21
C LEU A 194 -18.66 -7.21 8.02
N LEU A 195 -19.71 -6.38 8.07
CA LEU A 195 -19.75 -5.21 8.96
C LEU A 195 -19.56 -5.60 10.43
N ARG A 196 -20.24 -6.65 10.92
CA ARG A 196 -20.04 -7.16 12.29
C ARG A 196 -18.58 -7.54 12.51
N LYS A 197 -17.97 -8.26 11.57
CA LYS A 197 -16.56 -8.66 11.66
C LYS A 197 -15.62 -7.45 11.68
N MET A 198 -15.84 -6.47 10.82
CA MET A 198 -15.05 -5.23 10.79
C MET A 198 -15.13 -4.48 12.12
N LEU A 199 -16.31 -4.39 12.72
CA LEU A 199 -16.50 -3.80 14.05
C LEU A 199 -15.79 -4.59 15.15
N LEU A 200 -15.77 -5.92 15.06
CA LEU A 200 -15.00 -6.77 15.98
C LEU A 200 -13.49 -6.54 15.82
N TRP A 201 -12.99 -6.39 14.58
CA TRP A 201 -11.57 -6.09 14.32
C TRP A 201 -11.15 -4.70 14.80
N ALA A 202 -12.07 -3.73 14.83
CA ALA A 202 -11.81 -2.39 15.40
C ALA A 202 -11.56 -2.43 16.93
N GLY A 203 -11.96 -3.52 17.58
CA GLY A 203 -11.81 -3.77 19.01
C GLY A 203 -12.79 -2.98 19.86
N ASP A 204 -12.48 -2.87 21.15
CA ASP A 204 -13.38 -2.27 22.14
C ASP A 204 -13.70 -0.80 21.81
N GLY A 205 -14.99 -0.56 21.56
CA GLY A 205 -15.53 0.75 21.22
C GLY A 205 -15.82 0.98 19.74
N GLY A 206 -15.58 -0.03 18.87
CA GLY A 206 -16.00 -0.01 17.47
C GLY A 206 -15.31 1.07 16.63
N ALA A 207 -16.06 1.64 15.68
CA ALA A 207 -15.54 2.68 14.80
C ALA A 207 -15.41 4.03 15.53
N ARG A 208 -14.36 4.79 15.20
CA ARG A 208 -14.17 6.18 15.62
C ARG A 208 -14.57 7.18 14.55
N LYS A 209 -14.45 6.78 13.29
CA LYS A 209 -14.82 7.57 12.13
C LYS A 209 -15.64 6.72 11.19
N ILE A 210 -16.83 7.19 10.83
CA ILE A 210 -17.70 6.57 9.82
C ILE A 210 -17.99 7.62 8.75
N VAL A 211 -17.70 7.29 7.51
CA VAL A 211 -17.99 8.15 6.35
C VAL A 211 -18.72 7.31 5.31
N ILE A 212 -19.98 7.66 5.06
CA ILE A 212 -20.86 7.01 4.07
C ILE A 212 -21.19 8.04 2.98
N PRO A 213 -20.56 7.93 1.80
CA PRO A 213 -20.75 8.87 0.71
C PRO A 213 -22.13 8.84 0.07
N THR A 214 -22.35 9.79 -0.83
CA THR A 214 -23.65 10.07 -1.46
C THR A 214 -24.20 8.91 -2.27
N TYR A 215 -23.35 8.24 -3.07
CA TYR A 215 -23.85 7.21 -3.98
C TYR A 215 -23.83 5.79 -3.38
N VAL A 216 -23.32 5.61 -2.15
CA VAL A 216 -23.30 4.34 -1.44
C VAL A 216 -24.67 4.07 -0.81
N LYS A 217 -25.35 2.98 -1.23
CA LYS A 217 -26.62 2.57 -0.64
C LYS A 217 -26.38 1.82 0.67
N ILE A 218 -26.68 2.46 1.79
CA ILE A 218 -26.71 1.81 3.11
C ILE A 218 -28.15 1.44 3.48
N THR A 219 -28.34 0.28 4.11
CA THR A 219 -29.65 -0.14 4.65
C THR A 219 -29.78 0.31 6.11
N GLN A 220 -31.01 0.53 6.59
CA GLN A 220 -31.24 0.90 8.00
C GLN A 220 -30.62 -0.09 9.01
N PRO A 221 -30.68 -1.43 8.81
CA PRO A 221 -30.00 -2.38 9.70
C PRO A 221 -28.48 -2.20 9.73
N ALA A 222 -27.86 -1.92 8.58
CA ALA A 222 -26.41 -1.71 8.49
C ALA A 222 -26.00 -0.42 9.22
N LEU A 223 -26.75 0.68 9.01
CA LEU A 223 -26.54 1.93 9.71
C LEU A 223 -26.71 1.77 11.22
N THR A 224 -27.78 1.10 11.65
CA THR A 224 -28.06 0.84 13.06
C THR A 224 -26.94 0.02 13.70
N LEU A 225 -26.47 -1.02 13.01
CA LEU A 225 -25.35 -1.84 13.48
C LEU A 225 -24.07 -1.02 13.67
N LEU A 226 -23.69 -0.23 12.66
CA LEU A 226 -22.49 0.62 12.70
C LEU A 226 -22.54 1.61 13.87
N LEU A 227 -23.68 2.25 14.09
CA LEU A 227 -23.84 3.26 15.13
C LEU A 227 -23.86 2.62 16.53
N LYS A 228 -24.65 1.56 16.75
CA LYS A 228 -24.76 0.91 18.07
C LYS A 228 -23.47 0.24 18.52
N ALA A 229 -22.73 -0.35 17.58
CA ALA A 229 -21.47 -1.01 17.88
C ALA A 229 -20.29 -0.03 18.07
N SER A 230 -20.51 1.27 17.88
CA SER A 230 -19.46 2.30 17.91
C SER A 230 -19.70 3.36 19.00
N PRO A 231 -19.64 2.99 20.29
CA PRO A 231 -19.87 3.93 21.39
C PRO A 231 -18.79 5.01 21.54
N ARG A 232 -17.64 4.87 20.87
CA ARG A 232 -16.57 5.87 20.89
C ARG A 232 -16.48 6.63 19.57
N LEU A 233 -17.59 6.76 18.85
CA LEU A 233 -17.63 7.48 17.59
C LEU A 233 -17.30 8.96 17.80
N GLU A 234 -16.33 9.47 17.05
CA GLU A 234 -15.85 10.85 17.10
C GLU A 234 -16.27 11.63 15.85
N HIS A 235 -16.40 10.95 14.71
CA HIS A 235 -16.74 11.56 13.42
C HIS A 235 -17.78 10.73 12.66
N LEU A 236 -18.87 11.38 12.25
CA LEU A 236 -19.91 10.81 11.41
C LEU A 236 -20.13 11.70 10.18
N ASP A 237 -20.01 11.13 8.99
CA ASP A 237 -20.43 11.76 7.74
C ASP A 237 -21.40 10.81 7.03
N ILE A 238 -22.64 11.27 6.81
CA ILE A 238 -23.69 10.45 6.24
C ILE A 238 -24.56 11.23 5.26
N HIS A 239 -24.85 10.57 4.14
CA HIS A 239 -25.82 11.03 3.15
C HIS A 239 -27.17 10.31 3.33
N MET A 240 -28.16 11.03 3.84
CA MET A 240 -29.53 10.56 4.09
C MET A 240 -30.48 11.02 2.96
N LEU A 241 -30.49 10.29 1.85
CA LEU A 241 -31.44 10.54 0.76
C LEU A 241 -32.87 10.15 1.16
N ARG A 242 -33.81 11.06 0.87
CA ARG A 242 -35.28 10.93 0.87
C ARG A 242 -35.84 9.63 1.50
N GLY A 243 -36.12 9.66 2.80
CA GLY A 243 -37.07 8.73 3.42
C GLY A 243 -36.54 7.38 3.90
N GLU A 244 -35.30 6.98 3.56
CA GLU A 244 -34.87 5.59 3.77
C GLU A 244 -34.18 5.32 5.11
N LEU A 245 -33.70 6.36 5.80
CA LEU A 245 -32.85 6.22 6.98
C LEU A 245 -33.33 7.06 8.17
N THR A 246 -33.09 6.55 9.37
CA THR A 246 -33.19 7.27 10.64
C THR A 246 -31.92 7.10 11.47
N LEU A 247 -31.57 8.15 12.20
CA LEU A 247 -30.52 8.08 13.21
C LEU A 247 -31.13 7.68 14.57
N PRO A 248 -30.41 6.91 15.39
CA PRO A 248 -30.88 6.49 16.70
C PRO A 248 -31.07 7.69 17.64
N SER A 249 -32.28 7.82 18.17
CA SER A 249 -32.76 8.95 19.00
C SER A 249 -32.76 8.67 20.51
N HIS A 250 -32.76 7.42 20.95
CA HIS A 250 -32.99 7.07 22.37
C HIS A 250 -31.74 6.61 23.13
N GLU A 251 -30.57 6.70 22.52
CA GLU A 251 -29.35 6.12 23.03
C GLU A 251 -28.35 7.22 23.39
N LYS A 252 -28.05 7.38 24.70
CA LYS A 252 -26.98 8.27 25.21
C LYS A 252 -25.59 7.67 24.94
N ILE A 253 -25.32 7.36 23.68
CA ILE A 253 -24.08 6.70 23.23
C ILE A 253 -23.06 7.74 22.71
N TRP A 254 -23.48 9.00 22.50
CA TRP A 254 -22.69 10.00 21.78
C TRP A 254 -21.88 10.94 22.69
N ASP A 255 -21.11 10.38 23.63
CA ASP A 255 -20.29 11.14 24.59
C ASP A 255 -18.96 11.66 24.01
N ARG A 256 -18.59 11.24 22.80
CA ARG A 256 -17.34 11.60 22.13
C ARG A 256 -17.51 12.16 20.73
N LEU A 257 -18.74 12.29 20.25
CA LEU A 257 -19.04 12.72 18.89
C LEU A 257 -18.72 14.22 18.73
N ARG A 258 -17.67 14.54 17.96
CA ARG A 258 -17.20 15.92 17.77
C ARG A 258 -17.56 16.48 16.41
N ASN A 259 -17.62 15.62 15.39
CA ASN A 259 -17.79 16.04 14.01
C ASN A 259 -18.98 15.30 13.40
N VAL A 260 -19.97 16.06 12.94
CA VAL A 260 -21.14 15.51 12.26
C VAL A 260 -21.36 16.25 10.95
N SER A 261 -21.44 15.48 9.86
CA SER A 261 -21.85 15.92 8.54
C SER A 261 -23.08 15.12 8.14
N ILE A 262 -24.19 15.82 7.93
CA ILE A 262 -25.45 15.21 7.51
C ILE A 262 -25.89 15.92 6.24
N THR A 263 -26.00 15.13 5.17
CA THR A 263 -26.48 15.59 3.87
C THR A 263 -27.81 14.93 3.57
N GLY A 264 -28.83 15.70 3.20
CA GLY A 264 -30.14 15.13 2.89
C GLY A 264 -31.11 16.18 2.36
N CYS A 265 -32.39 15.82 2.28
CA CYS A 265 -33.45 16.75 1.93
C CYS A 265 -34.54 16.66 3.01
N PHE A 266 -34.53 17.63 3.93
CA PHE A 266 -35.34 17.59 5.16
C PHE A 266 -36.54 18.54 5.16
N ARG A 267 -37.01 18.98 3.98
CA ARG A 267 -38.09 19.98 3.89
C ARG A 267 -39.46 19.40 4.23
N ASP A 268 -39.78 18.24 3.69
CA ASP A 268 -41.16 17.76 3.63
C ASP A 268 -41.52 16.74 4.74
N THR A 269 -40.53 16.29 5.52
CA THR A 269 -40.70 15.25 6.54
C THR A 269 -40.50 15.83 7.95
N PRO A 270 -41.41 15.56 8.90
CA PRO A 270 -41.23 15.98 10.30
C PRO A 270 -39.92 15.47 10.90
N ALA A 271 -39.39 16.21 11.87
CA ALA A 271 -38.16 15.85 12.58
C ALA A 271 -38.27 14.45 13.23
N ASP A 272 -37.14 13.74 13.29
CA ASP A 272 -36.96 12.42 13.90
C ASP A 272 -37.82 11.26 13.34
N LEU A 273 -38.57 11.51 12.26
CA LEU A 273 -39.23 10.47 11.47
C LEU A 273 -38.33 9.97 10.33
N LEU A 274 -38.77 8.90 9.65
CA LEU A 274 -38.07 8.31 8.49
C LEU A 274 -37.81 9.33 7.38
N GLY A 275 -36.54 9.66 7.15
CA GLY A 275 -36.12 10.72 6.21
C GLY A 275 -36.32 12.16 6.70
N GLY A 276 -36.76 12.32 7.95
CA GLY A 276 -36.84 13.60 8.64
C GLY A 276 -35.48 14.07 9.13
N PHE A 277 -35.41 15.33 9.53
CA PHE A 277 -34.21 15.87 10.16
C PHE A 277 -33.96 15.21 11.52
N PRO A 278 -32.75 14.69 11.81
CA PRO A 278 -32.47 13.97 13.04
C PRO A 278 -32.17 14.93 14.21
N HIS A 279 -33.19 15.64 14.68
CA HIS A 279 -33.10 16.63 15.75
C HIS A 279 -32.68 16.00 17.08
N THR A 280 -33.35 14.93 17.52
CA THR A 280 -33.08 14.28 18.80
C THR A 280 -31.67 13.69 18.84
N PHE A 281 -31.19 13.14 17.72
CA PHE A 281 -29.81 12.67 17.59
C PHE A 281 -28.79 13.79 17.86
N LEU A 282 -28.97 14.97 17.23
CA LEU A 282 -28.08 16.11 17.46
C LEU A 282 -28.18 16.65 18.87
N GLN A 283 -29.39 16.68 19.45
CA GLN A 283 -29.59 17.10 20.84
C GLN A 283 -28.88 16.16 21.82
N ASN A 284 -28.82 14.86 21.55
CA ASN A 284 -28.10 13.89 22.39
C ASN A 284 -26.57 14.07 22.31
N ALA A 285 -26.04 14.47 21.16
CA ALA A 285 -24.61 14.75 20.96
C ALA A 285 -24.21 16.20 21.25
N ALA A 286 -25.16 17.05 21.67
CA ALA A 286 -24.99 18.49 21.78
C ALA A 286 -23.82 18.94 22.66
N SER A 287 -23.58 18.22 23.76
CA SER A 287 -22.58 18.59 24.76
C SER A 287 -21.13 18.33 24.32
N THR A 288 -20.93 17.63 23.21
CA THR A 288 -19.62 17.14 22.73
C THR A 288 -19.31 17.60 21.30
N LEU A 289 -20.33 18.00 20.55
CA LEU A 289 -20.22 18.42 19.16
C LEU A 289 -19.44 19.74 19.00
N GLU A 290 -18.42 19.72 18.16
CA GLU A 290 -17.56 20.87 17.85
C GLU A 290 -17.74 21.36 16.40
N HIS A 291 -18.03 20.45 15.47
CA HIS A 291 -18.17 20.74 14.04
C HIS A 291 -19.44 20.12 13.49
N LEU A 292 -20.32 20.96 12.93
CA LEU A 292 -21.56 20.54 12.31
C LEU A 292 -21.63 21.04 10.86
N THR A 293 -21.83 20.11 9.92
CA THR A 293 -22.12 20.43 8.52
C THR A 293 -23.49 19.90 8.15
N LEU A 294 -24.36 20.78 7.67
CA LEU A 294 -25.71 20.47 7.19
C LEU A 294 -25.83 20.91 5.74
N LEU A 295 -26.12 19.94 4.87
CA LEU A 295 -26.49 20.17 3.48
C LEU A 295 -28.00 19.94 3.37
N SER A 296 -28.76 21.03 3.19
CA SER A 296 -30.19 21.23 3.44
C SER A 296 -30.53 21.65 4.87
N ILE A 297 -31.24 22.76 4.98
CA ILE A 297 -31.64 23.36 6.25
C ILE A 297 -33.07 22.90 6.58
N PRO A 298 -33.34 22.38 7.79
CA PRO A 298 -34.67 21.90 8.14
C PRO A 298 -35.70 23.02 8.13
N GLN A 299 -36.87 22.79 7.53
CA GLN A 299 -37.93 23.80 7.50
C GLN A 299 -38.39 24.21 8.91
N ALA A 300 -38.33 23.28 9.87
CA ALA A 300 -38.64 23.54 11.28
C ALA A 300 -37.79 24.66 11.89
N TRP A 301 -36.53 24.81 11.46
CA TRP A 301 -35.62 25.84 11.95
C TRP A 301 -35.98 27.24 11.41
N CYS A 302 -36.62 27.31 10.24
CA CYS A 302 -37.03 28.58 9.63
C CYS A 302 -38.29 29.16 10.30
N ASN A 303 -39.18 28.30 10.82
CA ASN A 303 -40.52 28.71 11.26
C ASN A 303 -40.65 28.90 12.78
N SER A 304 -39.71 28.41 13.60
CA SER A 304 -39.80 28.53 15.06
C SER A 304 -38.44 28.35 15.77
N ALA A 305 -38.08 29.33 16.61
CA ALA A 305 -36.84 29.37 17.41
C ALA A 305 -36.57 28.18 18.35
N PRO A 306 -37.56 27.47 18.96
CA PRO A 306 -37.27 26.34 19.86
C PRO A 306 -36.80 25.05 19.14
N SER A 307 -36.64 25.05 17.81
CA SER A 307 -36.33 23.85 17.02
C SER A 307 -34.84 23.57 16.85
N ILE A 308 -33.96 24.50 17.25
CA ILE A 308 -32.50 24.39 17.06
C ILE A 308 -31.90 23.74 18.32
N PRO A 309 -31.15 22.63 18.20
CA PRO A 309 -30.44 22.03 19.32
C PRO A 309 -29.49 23.03 19.99
N LEU A 310 -29.41 23.00 21.32
CA LEU A 310 -28.45 23.82 22.06
C LEU A 310 -27.05 23.20 21.94
N LEU A 311 -26.15 23.80 21.17
CA LEU A 311 -24.81 23.25 20.86
C LEU A 311 -23.69 24.06 21.54
N PRO A 312 -23.47 23.91 22.87
CA PRO A 312 -22.60 24.81 23.64
C PRO A 312 -21.10 24.74 23.29
N LYS A 313 -20.63 23.66 22.66
CA LYS A 313 -19.21 23.48 22.28
C LYS A 313 -18.94 23.68 20.79
N LEU A 314 -19.94 24.14 20.03
CA LEU A 314 -19.83 24.27 18.59
C LEU A 314 -18.82 25.36 18.22
N LYS A 315 -17.78 24.98 17.47
CA LYS A 315 -16.74 25.88 16.95
C LYS A 315 -17.00 26.23 15.49
N SER A 316 -17.60 25.32 14.74
CA SER A 316 -17.87 25.50 13.30
C SER A 316 -19.26 24.98 12.95
N LEU A 317 -20.06 25.85 12.34
CA LEU A 317 -21.34 25.51 11.74
C LEU A 317 -21.27 25.82 10.25
N ARG A 318 -21.45 24.81 9.41
CA ARG A 318 -21.58 24.97 7.96
C ARG A 318 -22.98 24.56 7.55
N MET A 319 -23.73 25.51 7.00
CA MET A 319 -25.07 25.25 6.46
C MET A 319 -25.04 25.65 4.99
N ARG A 320 -25.50 24.76 4.11
CA ARG A 320 -25.64 25.04 2.67
C ARG A 320 -26.98 24.49 2.22
N ASP A 321 -27.78 25.30 1.52
CA ASP A 321 -29.03 24.82 0.95
C ASP A 321 -28.77 24.02 -0.34
N TRP A 322 -29.67 23.08 -0.63
CA TRP A 322 -29.63 22.20 -1.80
C TRP A 322 -30.01 22.92 -3.11
N LYS A 323 -30.54 24.15 -3.06
CA LYS A 323 -30.94 24.92 -4.25
C LYS A 323 -30.34 26.34 -4.24
N ASP A 324 -29.60 26.65 -5.30
CA ASP A 324 -29.36 28.01 -5.80
C ASP A 324 -30.62 28.57 -6.46
N GLN A 325 -31.71 28.74 -5.70
CA GLN A 325 -32.84 29.56 -6.17
C GLN A 325 -33.18 30.58 -5.11
N GLU A 326 -32.71 31.81 -5.34
CA GLU A 326 -33.30 33.14 -5.03
C GLU A 326 -34.15 33.34 -3.76
N THR A 327 -34.09 32.48 -2.76
CA THR A 327 -34.63 32.76 -1.42
C THR A 327 -33.47 33.11 -0.52
N LEU A 328 -33.25 34.41 -0.38
CA LEU A 328 -32.38 35.00 0.62
C LEU A 328 -32.75 34.41 1.99
N PHE A 329 -31.76 33.82 2.66
CA PHE A 329 -31.87 33.47 4.08
C PHE A 329 -32.18 34.74 4.87
N PRO A 330 -33.34 34.85 5.56
CA PRO A 330 -33.44 35.83 6.61
C PRO A 330 -32.54 35.34 7.75
N ILE A 331 -31.32 35.85 7.81
CA ILE A 331 -30.49 35.73 9.01
C ILE A 331 -31.19 36.59 10.08
N VAL A 332 -32.18 36.03 10.76
CA VAL A 332 -32.67 36.61 12.00
C VAL A 332 -31.64 36.24 13.05
N CYS A 333 -30.64 37.11 13.20
CA CYS A 333 -29.78 37.12 14.38
C CYS A 333 -30.65 37.43 15.60
N ALA A 334 -31.22 36.41 16.24
CA ALA A 334 -31.67 36.54 17.61
C ALA A 334 -30.41 36.56 18.51
N PRO A 335 -30.24 37.55 19.40
CA PRO A 335 -29.09 37.57 20.29
C PRO A 335 -29.21 36.36 21.23
N PHE A 336 -28.18 35.51 21.21
CA PHE A 336 -27.95 34.55 22.28
C PHE A 336 -27.70 35.35 23.57
N LEU A 337 -28.68 35.36 24.47
CA LEU A 337 -28.55 35.79 25.87
C LEU A 337 -28.64 34.58 26.78
#